data_AF-A0A540VBG8-F1
#
_entry.id   AF-A0A540VBG8-F1
#
_cell.length_a   1.000
_cell.length_b   1.000
_cell.length_c   1.000
_cell.angle_alpha   90.00
_cell.angle_beta   90.00
_cell.angle_gamma   90.00
#
_symmetry.space_group_name_H-M   'P 1'
#
loop_
_entity.id
_entity.type
_entity.pdbx_description
1 polymer ?
#
loop_
_entity_poly.entity_id
_entity_poly.type
_entity_poly.pdbx_seq_one_letter_code
_entity_poly.pdbx_strand_id
1 'polypeptide(L)'
;MVGKAKTWTKAQQARARALKEVGCILCREQGMGWRLPDIHHLLDGGRRMGHDYTIPLDPWYHEGHPPEGMNPRDAKAMFGPSLKLHKREFVERFGSELDILERVNERLEGKI
;
A
#
# COMPACT_ATOMS: atom_id res chain seq x y z
N MET A 1 -23.97 14.07 12.06
CA MET A 1 -23.10 13.40 13.04
C MET A 1 -22.16 12.47 12.28
N VAL A 2 -20.85 12.73 12.30
CA VAL A 2 -19.87 11.78 11.75
C VAL A 2 -19.73 10.64 12.77
N GLY A 3 -20.10 9.42 12.38
CA GLY A 3 -19.97 8.25 13.25
C GLY A 3 -18.51 8.03 13.69
N LYS A 4 -18.30 7.63 14.93
CA LYS A 4 -16.97 7.38 15.49
C LYS A 4 -16.27 6.29 14.67
N ALA A 5 -15.05 6.55 14.21
CA ALA A 5 -14.27 5.56 13.46
C ALA A 5 -14.09 4.29 14.30
N LYS A 6 -14.24 3.12 13.67
CA LYS A 6 -14.06 1.82 14.32
C LYS A 6 -12.64 1.73 14.87
N THR A 7 -12.50 1.34 16.12
CA THR A 7 -11.19 1.13 16.75
C THR A 7 -10.61 -0.22 16.33
N TRP A 8 -9.29 -0.31 16.30
CA TRP A 8 -8.57 -1.53 15.93
C TRP A 8 -8.66 -2.56 17.07
N THR A 9 -9.02 -3.81 16.74
CA THR A 9 -8.88 -4.93 17.68
C THR A 9 -7.40 -5.22 17.96
N LYS A 10 -7.09 -6.03 18.99
CA LYS A 10 -5.71 -6.45 19.26
C LYS A 10 -5.08 -7.18 18.06
N ALA A 11 -5.84 -8.04 17.39
CA ALA A 11 -5.39 -8.76 16.20
C ALA A 11 -5.08 -7.79 15.04
N GLN A 12 -5.95 -6.80 14.82
CA GLN A 12 -5.72 -5.77 13.80
C GLN A 12 -4.47 -4.94 14.14
N GLN A 13 -4.26 -4.57 15.41
CA GLN A 13 -3.06 -3.84 15.81
C GLN A 13 -1.79 -4.65 15.57
N ALA A 14 -1.82 -5.95 15.84
CA ALA A 14 -0.72 -6.86 15.51
C ALA A 14 -0.47 -6.93 13.99
N ARG A 15 -1.54 -7.03 13.18
CA ARG A 15 -1.45 -6.95 11.72
C ARG A 15 -0.80 -5.63 11.28
N ALA A 16 -1.25 -4.48 11.79
CA ALA A 16 -0.65 -3.18 11.45
C ALA A 16 0.85 -3.11 11.75
N ARG A 17 1.28 -3.68 12.88
CA ARG A 17 2.71 -3.78 13.20
C ARG A 17 3.43 -4.64 12.18
N ALA A 18 2.90 -5.82 11.88
CA ALA A 18 3.47 -6.72 10.88
C ALA A 18 3.58 -6.04 9.50
N LEU A 19 2.57 -5.28 9.07
CA LEU A 19 2.61 -4.51 7.82
C LEU A 19 3.74 -3.46 7.81
N LYS A 20 4.02 -2.81 8.95
CA LYS A 20 5.14 -1.87 9.07
C LYS A 20 6.50 -2.57 8.97
N GLU A 21 6.64 -3.75 9.56
CA GLU A 21 7.84 -4.59 9.43
C GLU A 21 8.03 -5.10 7.99
N VAL A 22 6.92 -5.42 7.29
CA VAL A 22 6.96 -5.68 5.85
C VAL A 22 7.47 -4.45 5.12
N GLY A 23 7.07 -3.24 5.44
CA GLY A 23 7.44 -2.08 4.61
C GLY A 23 6.64 -2.07 3.31
N CYS A 24 7.01 -1.19 2.37
CA CYS A 24 6.30 -1.15 1.09
C CYS A 24 6.41 -2.48 0.33
N ILE A 25 5.27 -3.12 0.08
CA ILE A 25 5.23 -4.42 -0.59
C ILE A 25 5.77 -4.33 -2.02
N LEU A 26 5.38 -3.29 -2.77
CA LEU A 26 5.85 -3.07 -4.14
C LEU A 26 7.35 -2.73 -4.22
N CYS A 27 7.90 -2.06 -3.20
CA CYS A 27 9.35 -1.84 -3.13
C CYS A 27 10.11 -3.14 -2.94
N ARG A 28 9.61 -4.03 -2.10
CA ARG A 28 10.22 -5.35 -1.89
C ARG A 28 10.20 -6.21 -3.14
N GLU A 29 9.04 -6.31 -3.79
CA GLU A 29 8.87 -7.10 -5.01
C GLU A 29 9.77 -6.62 -6.15
N GLN A 30 10.04 -5.32 -6.22
CA GLN A 30 10.94 -4.72 -7.21
C GLN A 30 12.42 -4.73 -6.78
N GLY A 31 12.77 -5.42 -5.69
CA GLY A 31 14.16 -5.54 -5.23
C GLY A 31 14.75 -4.27 -4.60
N MET A 32 13.94 -3.25 -4.33
CA MET A 32 14.38 -2.00 -3.66
C MET A 32 14.55 -2.15 -2.14
N GLY A 33 14.24 -3.33 -1.59
CA GLY A 33 14.33 -3.61 -0.16
C GLY A 33 13.21 -2.98 0.65
N TRP A 34 13.47 -2.79 1.95
CA TRP A 34 12.48 -2.20 2.86
C TRP A 34 12.41 -0.69 2.67
N ARG A 35 11.19 -0.17 2.58
CA ARG A 35 10.88 1.27 2.51
C ARG A 35 9.75 1.57 3.48
N LEU A 36 9.83 2.74 4.13
CA LEU A 36 8.84 3.16 5.13
C LEU A 36 7.44 3.19 4.51
N PRO A 37 6.47 2.41 5.02
CA PRO A 37 5.14 2.35 4.45
C PRO A 37 4.17 3.28 5.19
N ASP A 38 3.26 3.85 4.42
CA ASP A 38 1.93 4.21 4.88
C ASP A 38 1.01 2.98 4.80
N ILE A 39 0.02 2.92 5.70
CA ILE A 39 -0.98 1.85 5.69
C ILE A 39 -2.21 2.35 4.93
N HIS A 40 -2.33 1.92 3.68
CA HIS A 40 -3.43 2.28 2.79
C HIS A 40 -4.66 1.39 3.07
N HIS A 41 -5.79 2.00 3.42
CA HIS A 41 -7.08 1.30 3.54
C HIS A 41 -7.78 1.24 2.19
N LEU A 42 -8.11 0.04 1.75
CA LEU A 42 -8.91 -0.15 0.54
C LEU A 42 -10.33 0.39 0.75
N LEU A 43 -10.88 0.92 -0.34
CA LEU A 43 -12.24 1.44 -0.42
C LEU A 43 -13.09 0.60 -1.36
N ASP A 44 -14.35 0.40 -0.98
CA ASP A 44 -15.41 -0.10 -1.86
C ASP A 44 -16.56 0.91 -1.88
N GLY A 45 -16.94 1.37 -3.07
CA GLY A 45 -17.94 2.43 -3.23
C GLY A 45 -17.64 3.71 -2.44
N GLY A 46 -16.35 4.05 -2.26
CA GLY A 46 -15.90 5.21 -1.47
C GLY A 46 -15.93 5.01 0.05
N ARG A 47 -16.21 3.80 0.54
CA ARG A 47 -16.22 3.47 1.97
C ARG A 47 -15.09 2.51 2.31
N ARG A 48 -14.44 2.70 3.46
CA ARG A 48 -13.39 1.80 3.95
C ARG A 48 -13.95 0.41 4.18
N MET A 49 -13.28 -0.61 3.63
CA MET A 49 -13.70 -2.01 3.78
C MET A 49 -13.40 -2.57 5.18
N GLY A 50 -12.42 -2.01 5.88
CA GLY A 50 -12.05 -2.41 7.25
C GLY A 50 -10.54 -2.39 7.47
N HIS A 51 -10.07 -2.63 8.70
CA HIS A 51 -8.64 -2.62 9.02
C HIS A 51 -7.88 -3.83 8.44
N ASP A 52 -8.60 -4.90 8.12
CA ASP A 52 -8.02 -6.11 7.51
C ASP A 52 -7.76 -5.92 6.00
N TYR A 53 -8.42 -4.95 5.38
CA TYR A 53 -8.24 -4.55 3.98
C TYR A 53 -7.24 -3.40 3.88
N THR A 54 -6.00 -3.71 4.23
CA THR A 54 -4.90 -2.75 4.26
C THR A 54 -3.66 -3.28 3.55
N ILE A 55 -3.01 -2.39 2.78
CA ILE A 55 -1.77 -2.67 2.05
C ILE A 55 -0.67 -1.66 2.46
N PRO A 56 0.58 -2.10 2.66
CA PRO A 56 1.67 -1.20 3.01
C PRO A 56 2.34 -0.67 1.74
N LEU A 57 2.22 0.64 1.50
CA LEU A 57 2.79 1.32 0.33
C LEU A 57 3.65 2.49 0.79
N ASP A 58 4.78 2.74 0.13
CA ASP A 58 5.58 3.95 0.42
C ASP A 58 4.86 5.20 -0.12
N PRO A 59 5.31 6.41 0.25
CA PRO A 59 4.66 7.66 -0.16
C PRO A 59 4.53 7.82 -1.69
N TRP A 60 5.47 7.25 -2.47
CA TRP A 60 5.39 7.29 -3.93
C TRP A 60 4.27 6.39 -4.45
N TYR A 61 4.28 5.10 -4.10
CA TYR A 61 3.25 4.17 -4.59
C TYR A 61 1.87 4.45 -4.01
N HIS A 62 1.79 5.09 -2.83
CA HIS A 62 0.54 5.46 -2.19
C HIS A 62 -0.04 6.78 -2.75
N GLU A 63 0.55 7.91 -2.37
CA GLU A 63 0.01 9.25 -2.60
C GLU A 63 0.67 9.97 -3.79
N GLY A 64 1.73 9.39 -4.36
CA GLY A 64 2.48 10.00 -5.46
C GLY A 64 3.47 11.06 -4.98
N HIS A 65 3.93 10.97 -3.74
CA HIS A 65 5.00 11.81 -3.21
C HIS A 65 6.36 11.20 -3.57
N PRO A 66 7.09 11.77 -4.55
CA PRO A 66 8.37 11.23 -4.96
C PRO A 66 9.43 11.40 -3.86
N PRO A 67 10.53 10.64 -3.90
CA PRO A 67 11.69 10.88 -3.06
C PRO A 67 12.21 12.32 -3.20
N GLU A 68 12.90 12.81 -2.18
CA GLU A 68 13.47 14.15 -2.17
C GLU A 68 14.38 14.40 -3.38
N GLY A 69 14.25 15.59 -3.98
CA GLY A 69 15.00 15.97 -5.18
C GLY A 69 14.49 15.37 -6.50
N MET A 70 13.45 14.53 -6.47
CA MET A 70 12.86 13.93 -7.66
C MET A 70 11.47 14.51 -7.95
N ASN A 71 11.15 14.76 -9.21
CA ASN A 71 9.79 15.14 -9.61
C ASN A 71 8.93 13.89 -9.94
N PRO A 72 7.58 14.01 -9.97
CA PRO A 72 6.71 12.86 -10.23
C PRO A 72 6.92 12.19 -11.60
N ARG A 73 7.35 12.92 -12.63
CA ARG A 73 7.63 12.35 -13.95
C ARG A 73 8.83 11.40 -13.87
N ASP A 74 9.91 11.84 -13.24
CA ASP A 74 11.13 11.04 -13.10
C ASP A 74 10.89 9.84 -12.16
N ALA A 75 10.13 10.04 -11.09
CA ALA A 75 9.73 8.95 -10.20
C ALA A 75 8.89 7.89 -10.94
N LYS A 76 7.95 8.31 -11.80
CA LYS A 76 7.19 7.38 -12.63
C LYS A 76 8.09 6.62 -13.61
N ALA A 77 9.04 7.30 -14.24
CA ALA A 77 9.97 6.67 -15.17
C ALA A 77 10.87 5.63 -14.46
N MET A 78 11.33 5.93 -13.25
CA MET A 78 12.26 5.08 -12.50
C MET A 78 11.56 3.93 -11.76
N PHE A 79 10.49 4.23 -11.05
CA PHE A 79 9.83 3.29 -10.13
C PHE A 79 8.51 2.75 -10.69
N GLY A 80 7.96 3.41 -11.70
CA GLY A 80 6.64 3.10 -12.21
C GLY A 80 5.53 3.97 -11.62
N PRO A 81 4.28 3.75 -12.08
CA PRO A 81 3.11 4.52 -11.71
C PRO A 81 2.83 4.52 -10.19
N SER A 82 2.27 5.63 -9.71
CA SER A 82 1.70 5.79 -8.37
C SER A 82 0.20 5.48 -8.40
N LEU A 83 -0.33 4.89 -7.32
CA LEU A 83 -1.75 4.56 -7.20
C LEU A 83 -2.65 5.78 -7.39
N LYS A 84 -2.35 6.88 -6.67
CA LYS A 84 -3.15 8.10 -6.69
C LYS A 84 -3.02 8.88 -7.99
N LEU A 85 -1.81 8.99 -8.56
CA LEU A 85 -1.58 9.82 -9.74
C LEU A 85 -1.86 9.09 -11.06
N HIS A 86 -1.70 7.76 -11.09
CA HIS A 86 -1.63 6.97 -12.32
C HIS A 86 -2.42 5.66 -12.22
N LYS A 87 -3.60 5.68 -11.58
CA LYS A 87 -4.40 4.49 -11.23
C LYS A 87 -4.50 3.42 -12.32
N ARG A 88 -4.81 3.82 -13.57
CA ARG A 88 -4.95 2.87 -14.68
C ARG A 88 -3.66 2.12 -14.96
N GLU A 89 -2.56 2.85 -15.17
CA GLU A 89 -1.24 2.27 -15.41
C GLU A 89 -0.71 1.51 -14.18
N PHE A 90 -1.06 1.97 -12.97
CA PHE A 90 -0.74 1.28 -11.74
C PHE A 90 -1.38 -0.12 -11.71
N VAL A 91 -2.67 -0.22 -12.03
CA VAL A 91 -3.37 -1.51 -12.08
C VAL A 91 -2.81 -2.39 -13.20
N GLU A 92 -2.52 -1.82 -14.38
CA GLU A 92 -1.90 -2.56 -15.48
C GLU A 92 -0.52 -3.15 -15.10
N ARG A 93 0.29 -2.42 -14.33
CA ARG A 93 1.65 -2.85 -13.94
C ARG A 93 1.68 -3.74 -12.71
N PHE A 94 0.94 -3.37 -11.67
CA PHE A 94 1.04 -3.95 -10.34
C PHE A 94 -0.20 -4.74 -9.93
N GLY A 95 -1.26 -4.77 -10.73
CA GLY A 95 -2.54 -5.35 -10.33
C GLY A 95 -3.41 -4.40 -9.52
N SER A 96 -4.65 -4.82 -9.27
CA SER A 96 -5.59 -4.09 -8.44
C SER A 96 -5.15 -4.03 -6.97
N GLU A 97 -5.79 -3.18 -6.19
CA GLU A 97 -5.52 -3.13 -4.74
C GLU A 97 -5.87 -4.46 -4.05
N LEU A 98 -6.87 -5.19 -4.57
CA LEU A 98 -7.21 -6.53 -4.06
C LEU A 98 -6.12 -7.56 -4.41
N ASP A 99 -5.55 -7.50 -5.61
CA ASP A 99 -4.42 -8.37 -6.00
C ASP A 99 -3.17 -8.05 -5.16
N ILE A 100 -2.97 -6.79 -4.77
CA ILE A 100 -1.91 -6.41 -3.83
C ILE A 100 -2.24 -6.92 -2.41
N LEU A 101 -3.49 -6.82 -1.97
CA LEU A 101 -3.91 -7.30 -0.66
C LEU A 101 -3.71 -8.81 -0.51
N GLU A 102 -4.00 -9.59 -1.54
CA GLU A 102 -3.76 -11.03 -1.57
C GLU A 102 -2.27 -11.33 -1.31
N ARG A 103 -1.37 -10.71 -2.07
CA ARG A 103 0.09 -10.86 -1.87
C ARG A 103 0.57 -10.42 -0.50
N VAL A 104 -0.01 -9.34 0.03
CA VAL A 104 0.27 -8.91 1.41
C VAL A 104 -0.12 -9.99 2.42
N ASN A 105 -1.26 -10.65 2.23
CA ASN A 105 -1.69 -11.74 3.11
C ASN A 105 -0.79 -12.97 2.97
N GLU A 106 -0.45 -13.36 1.75
CA GLU A 106 0.51 -14.45 1.50
C GLU A 106 1.85 -14.20 2.18
N ARG A 107 2.37 -12.98 2.09
CA ARG A 107 3.61 -12.56 2.77
C ARG A 107 3.50 -12.64 4.28
N LEU A 108 2.38 -12.21 4.86
CA LEU A 108 2.15 -12.29 6.32
C LEU A 108 1.97 -13.73 6.81
N GLU A 109 1.50 -14.62 5.94
CA GLU A 109 1.38 -16.06 6.20
C GLU A 109 2.69 -16.82 5.93
N GLY A 110 3.74 -16.14 5.46
CA GLY A 110 5.05 -16.73 5.17
C GLY A 110 5.08 -17.60 3.91
N LYS A 111 4.14 -17.39 2.99
CA LYS A 111 4.03 -18.17 1.74
C LYS A 111 4.94 -17.66 0.62
N ILE A 112 5.44 -16.42 0.73
CA ILE A 112 6.34 -15.75 -0.21
C ILE A 112 7.35 -14.87 0.51
#